data_AF-A0A327L7A2-F1
#
_entry.id   AF-A0A327L7A2-F1
#
_cell.length_a   1.000
_cell.length_b   1.000
_cell.length_c   1.000
_cell.angle_alpha   90.00
_cell.angle_beta   90.00
_cell.angle_gamma   90.00
#
_symmetry.space_group_name_H-M   'P 1'
#
loop_
_entity.id
_entity.type
_entity.pdbx_description
1 polymer ?
#
loop_
_entity_poly.entity_id
_entity_poly.type
_entity_poly.pdbx_seq_one_letter_code
_entity_poly.pdbx_strand_id
1 'polypeptide(L)'
;MTEAIETHALPVLRGIVSLDDYLTFVSGHYFRHHLFDWPDVKIIVDVALGNLDAARALRDAYIDRWGDNPAHDDESRAQYRRVRELCARLEADDRPGLAALLHEWEAITVRNLKIERLWEPTPFPLELEA
;
A
#
# COMPACT_ATOMS: atom_id res chain seq x y z
N MET A 1 17.12 26.24 -9.10
CA MET A 1 16.59 24.86 -8.96
C MET A 1 16.61 24.40 -7.50
N THR A 2 17.73 24.61 -6.78
CA THR A 2 17.83 24.31 -5.34
C THR A 2 16.87 25.14 -4.47
N GLU A 3 16.68 26.43 -4.79
CA GLU A 3 15.78 27.31 -4.04
C GLU A 3 14.33 26.81 -4.02
N ALA A 4 13.77 26.43 -5.18
CA ALA A 4 12.40 25.90 -5.25
C ALA A 4 12.22 24.57 -4.47
N ILE A 5 13.27 23.75 -4.39
CA ILE A 5 13.25 22.53 -3.58
C ILE A 5 13.20 22.90 -2.10
N GLU A 6 14.05 23.82 -1.65
CA GLU A 6 14.13 24.26 -0.26
C GLU A 6 12.87 25.02 0.20
N THR A 7 12.28 25.85 -0.66
CA THR A 7 11.14 26.72 -0.29
C THR A 7 9.78 26.07 -0.49
N HIS A 8 9.64 25.11 -1.41
CA HIS A 8 8.33 24.54 -1.76
C HIS A 8 8.25 23.03 -1.52
N ALA A 9 9.26 22.26 -1.94
CA ALA A 9 9.19 20.80 -1.86
C ALA A 9 9.51 20.27 -0.46
N LEU A 10 10.63 20.71 0.14
CA LEU A 10 11.07 20.22 1.45
C LEU A 10 10.10 20.52 2.59
N PRO A 11 9.45 21.69 2.68
CA PRO A 11 8.45 21.95 3.73
C PRO A 11 7.27 20.97 3.66
N VAL A 12 6.83 20.61 2.45
CA VAL A 12 5.74 19.63 2.26
C VAL A 12 6.21 18.24 2.68
N LEU A 13 7.36 17.78 2.20
CA LEU A 13 7.88 16.45 2.52
C LEU A 13 8.19 16.29 4.02
N ARG A 14 8.73 17.33 4.66
CA ARG A 14 9.00 17.33 6.11
C ARG A 14 7.73 17.33 6.96
N GLY A 15 6.59 17.73 6.39
CA GLY A 15 5.29 17.66 7.04
C GLY A 15 4.67 16.26 7.03
N ILE A 16 5.22 15.33 6.26
CA ILE A 16 4.74 13.94 6.19
C ILE A 16 5.46 13.14 7.27
N VAL A 17 4.78 12.91 8.40
CA VAL A 17 5.37 12.22 9.56
C VAL A 17 4.61 10.95 9.96
N SER A 18 3.48 10.69 9.29
CA SER A 18 2.64 9.52 9.50
C SER A 18 2.13 8.95 8.18
N LEU A 19 1.57 7.74 8.23
CA LEU A 19 0.90 7.13 7.07
C LEU A 19 -0.30 7.98 6.64
N ASP A 20 -1.07 8.55 7.56
CA ASP A 20 -2.22 9.41 7.24
C ASP A 20 -1.82 10.72 6.54
N ASP A 21 -0.71 11.33 6.96
CA ASP A 21 -0.15 12.51 6.28
C ASP A 21 0.25 12.16 4.85
N TYR A 22 0.87 10.99 4.67
CA TYR A 22 1.26 10.49 3.36
C TYR A 22 0.03 10.25 2.47
N LEU A 23 -1.01 9.60 3.00
CA LEU A 23 -2.26 9.35 2.27
C LEU A 23 -2.95 10.66 1.89
N THR A 24 -2.99 11.65 2.78
CA THR A 24 -3.51 12.98 2.49
C THR A 24 -2.71 13.64 1.35
N PHE A 25 -1.39 13.54 1.40
CA PHE A 25 -0.51 14.09 0.37
C PHE A 25 -0.71 13.44 -1.00
N VAL A 26 -0.70 12.11 -1.10
CA VAL A 26 -0.84 11.38 -2.37
C VAL A 26 -2.26 11.38 -2.94
N SER A 27 -3.26 11.66 -2.12
CA SER A 27 -4.66 11.83 -2.55
C SER A 27 -4.95 13.24 -3.07
N GLY A 28 -4.05 14.20 -2.83
CA GLY A 28 -4.12 15.53 -3.41
C GLY A 28 -3.77 15.53 -4.90
N HIS A 29 -3.93 16.69 -5.54
CA HIS A 29 -3.63 16.90 -6.97
C HIS A 29 -2.11 17.00 -7.26
N TYR A 30 -1.26 16.38 -6.44
CA TYR A 30 0.19 16.39 -6.60
C TYR A 30 0.66 15.45 -7.71
N PHE A 31 -0.12 14.42 -8.04
CA PHE A 31 0.22 13.41 -9.04
C PHE A 31 -0.86 13.32 -10.12
N ARG A 32 -0.43 12.97 -11.34
CA ARG A 32 -1.33 12.79 -12.50
C ARG A 32 -2.32 11.63 -12.33
N HIS A 33 -1.93 10.63 -11.53
CA HIS A 33 -2.74 9.48 -11.17
C HIS A 33 -2.82 9.43 -9.65
N HIS A 34 -4.02 9.31 -9.09
CA HIS A 34 -4.18 9.18 -7.64
C HIS A 34 -3.86 7.75 -7.24
N LEU A 35 -3.26 7.59 -6.06
CA LEU A 35 -2.95 6.28 -5.48
C LEU A 35 -4.16 5.33 -5.47
N PHE A 36 -5.36 5.89 -5.34
CA PHE A 36 -6.62 5.16 -5.23
C PHE A 36 -7.35 4.92 -6.55
N ASP A 37 -6.81 5.36 -7.69
CA ASP A 37 -7.38 5.01 -9.01
C ASP A 37 -7.18 3.52 -9.35
N TRP A 38 -6.33 2.82 -8.60
CA TRP A 38 -5.90 1.45 -8.82
C TRP A 38 -6.43 0.56 -7.68
N PRO A 39 -7.45 -0.28 -7.92
CA PRO A 39 -8.10 -1.07 -6.87
C PRO A 39 -7.15 -2.00 -6.12
N ASP A 40 -6.15 -2.54 -6.82
CA ASP A 40 -5.12 -3.42 -6.27
C ASP A 40 -4.16 -2.69 -5.33
N VAL A 41 -3.95 -1.39 -5.51
CA VAL A 41 -3.20 -0.55 -4.58
C VAL A 41 -4.09 -0.12 -3.42
N LYS A 42 -5.32 0.29 -3.72
CA LYS A 42 -6.28 0.74 -2.70
C LYS A 42 -6.57 -0.34 -1.65
N ILE A 43 -6.75 -1.60 -2.05
CA ILE A 43 -7.03 -2.68 -1.10
C ILE A 43 -5.87 -2.87 -0.09
N ILE A 44 -4.62 -2.68 -0.52
CA ILE A 44 -3.44 -2.78 0.35
C ILE A 44 -3.48 -1.67 1.40
N VAL A 45 -3.80 -0.44 0.98
CA VAL A 45 -3.93 0.70 1.89
C VAL A 45 -5.07 0.49 2.88
N ASP A 46 -6.25 0.06 2.41
CA ASP A 46 -7.39 -0.19 3.29
C ASP A 46 -7.05 -1.27 4.34
N VAL A 47 -6.32 -2.33 3.97
CA VAL A 47 -5.83 -3.32 4.94
C VAL A 47 -4.83 -2.72 5.92
N ALA A 48 -3.82 -1.97 5.45
CA ALA A 48 -2.81 -1.38 6.32
C ALA A 48 -3.41 -0.42 7.36
N LEU A 49 -4.46 0.32 6.96
CA LEU A 49 -5.21 1.21 7.85
C LEU A 49 -6.16 0.50 8.82
N GLY A 50 -6.36 -0.81 8.70
CA GLY A 50 -7.37 -1.52 9.50
C GLY A 50 -8.80 -1.44 8.97
N ASN A 51 -9.03 -0.80 7.81
CA ASN A 51 -10.33 -0.67 7.14
C ASN A 51 -10.77 -1.98 6.46
N LEU A 52 -10.82 -3.09 7.21
CA LEU A 52 -11.01 -4.44 6.69
C LEU A 52 -12.36 -4.63 5.99
N ASP A 53 -13.42 -3.97 6.44
CA ASP A 53 -14.73 -4.05 5.77
C ASP A 53 -14.73 -3.36 4.41
N ALA A 54 -14.03 -2.22 4.29
CA ALA A 54 -13.84 -1.56 3.01
C ALA A 54 -12.96 -2.40 2.08
N ALA A 55 -11.91 -3.02 2.61
CA ALA A 55 -11.06 -3.94 1.87
C ALA A 55 -11.84 -5.17 1.34
N ARG A 56 -12.76 -5.72 2.14
CA ARG A 56 -13.64 -6.84 1.73
C ARG A 56 -14.59 -6.43 0.61
N ALA A 57 -15.26 -5.28 0.75
CA ALA A 57 -16.12 -4.76 -0.30
C ALA A 57 -15.36 -4.53 -1.62
N LEU A 58 -14.11 -4.05 -1.53
CA LEU A 58 -13.26 -3.84 -2.69
C LEU A 58 -12.81 -5.17 -3.31
N ARG A 59 -12.45 -6.16 -2.50
CA ARG A 59 -12.19 -7.53 -2.96
C ARG A 59 -13.38 -8.06 -3.76
N ASP A 60 -14.58 -8.02 -3.19
CA ASP A 60 -15.78 -8.58 -3.82
C ASP A 60 -16.07 -7.93 -5.19
N ALA A 61 -15.78 -6.64 -5.33
CA ALA A 61 -15.95 -5.91 -6.58
C ALA A 61 -14.89 -6.23 -7.65
N TYR A 62 -13.69 -6.67 -7.27
CA TYR A 62 -12.53 -6.75 -8.18
C TYR A 62 -11.80 -8.11 -8.20
N ILE A 63 -12.24 -9.12 -7.44
CA ILE A 63 -11.54 -10.42 -7.35
C ILE A 63 -11.38 -11.11 -8.71
N ASP A 64 -12.37 -10.99 -9.59
CA ASP A 64 -12.32 -11.53 -10.95
C ASP A 64 -11.25 -10.84 -11.81
N ARG A 65 -11.07 -9.53 -11.64
CA ARG A 65 -10.03 -8.75 -12.33
C ARG A 65 -8.64 -9.22 -11.91
N TRP A 66 -8.46 -9.56 -10.64
CA TRP A 66 -7.20 -10.08 -10.12
C TRP A 66 -7.08 -11.60 -10.28
N GLY A 67 -7.95 -12.24 -11.05
CA GLY A 67 -7.90 -13.68 -11.33
C GLY A 67 -6.66 -14.10 -12.12
N ASP A 68 -6.49 -15.41 -12.28
CA ASP A 68 -5.43 -15.94 -13.15
C ASP A 68 -5.89 -15.86 -14.61
N ASN A 69 -5.63 -14.71 -15.25
CA ASN A 69 -5.99 -14.46 -16.64
C ASN A 69 -4.74 -14.52 -17.54
N PRO A 70 -4.71 -15.44 -18.54
CA PRO A 70 -3.59 -15.56 -19.48
C PRO A 70 -3.29 -14.32 -20.32
N ALA A 71 -4.23 -13.37 -20.40
CA ALA A 71 -4.04 -12.11 -21.12
C ALA A 71 -3.14 -11.10 -20.37
N HIS A 72 -2.87 -11.32 -19.08
CA HIS A 72 -1.94 -10.49 -18.32
C HIS A 72 -0.49 -10.82 -18.63
N ASP A 73 0.35 -9.81 -18.73
CA ASP A 73 1.80 -10.00 -18.75
C ASP A 73 2.34 -10.58 -17.43
N ASP A 74 3.60 -11.01 -17.44
CA ASP A 74 4.22 -11.72 -16.32
C ASP A 74 4.28 -10.88 -15.05
N GLU A 75 4.49 -9.56 -15.19
CA GLU A 75 4.53 -8.60 -14.10
C GLU A 75 3.15 -8.46 -13.45
N SER A 76 2.12 -8.22 -14.24
CA SER A 76 0.73 -8.14 -13.79
C SER A 76 0.28 -9.43 -13.12
N ARG A 77 0.64 -10.61 -13.66
CA ARG A 77 0.33 -11.89 -13.02
C ARG A 77 1.03 -12.04 -11.67
N ALA A 78 2.28 -11.59 -11.54
CA ALA A 78 3.01 -11.61 -10.27
C ALA A 78 2.38 -10.66 -9.24
N GLN A 79 2.00 -9.45 -9.65
CA GLN A 79 1.29 -8.48 -8.82
C GLN A 79 -0.06 -9.05 -8.34
N TYR A 80 -0.90 -9.55 -9.24
CA TYR A 80 -2.21 -10.10 -8.86
C TYR A 80 -2.10 -11.37 -8.03
N ARG A 81 -1.04 -12.18 -8.17
CA ARG A 81 -0.78 -13.27 -7.21
C ARG A 81 -0.63 -12.76 -5.78
N ARG A 82 0.13 -11.68 -5.56
CA ARG A 82 0.30 -11.06 -4.23
C ARG A 82 -1.02 -10.50 -3.69
N VAL A 83 -1.80 -9.83 -4.55
CA VAL A 83 -3.11 -9.30 -4.17
C VAL A 83 -4.08 -10.42 -3.78
N ARG A 84 -4.10 -11.54 -4.53
CA ARG A 84 -4.90 -12.71 -4.16
C ARG A 84 -4.47 -13.32 -2.82
N GLU A 85 -3.17 -13.31 -2.52
CA GLU A 85 -2.62 -13.78 -1.24
C GLU A 85 -3.11 -12.92 -0.06
N LEU A 86 -3.16 -11.59 -0.25
CA LEU A 86 -3.74 -10.64 0.70
C LEU A 86 -5.24 -10.90 0.87
N CYS A 87 -5.98 -11.06 -0.23
CA CYS A 87 -7.41 -11.34 -0.23
C CYS A 87 -7.73 -12.65 0.51
N ALA A 88 -6.92 -13.69 0.36
CA ALA A 88 -7.12 -14.96 1.06
C ALA A 88 -6.99 -14.81 2.58
N ARG A 89 -6.04 -14.01 3.06
CA ARG A 89 -5.88 -13.71 4.50
C ARG A 89 -7.00 -12.82 5.03
N LEU A 90 -7.47 -11.87 4.21
CA LEU A 90 -8.61 -11.00 4.54
C LEU A 90 -9.90 -11.79 4.74
N GLU A 91 -10.15 -12.80 3.90
CA GLU A 91 -11.29 -13.72 4.03
C GLU A 91 -11.18 -14.61 5.27
N ALA A 92 -9.96 -14.99 5.66
CA ALA A 92 -9.71 -15.77 6.86
C ALA A 92 -9.79 -14.96 8.16
N ASP A 93 -10.04 -13.63 8.07
CA ASP A 93 -9.93 -12.67 9.18
C ASP A 93 -8.58 -12.76 9.92
N ASP A 94 -7.53 -13.14 9.19
CA ASP A 94 -6.18 -13.37 9.72
C ASP A 94 -5.43 -12.04 9.84
N ARG A 95 -5.84 -11.23 10.82
CA ARG A 95 -5.18 -9.94 11.10
C ARG A 95 -3.66 -10.07 11.32
N PRO A 96 -3.15 -11.01 12.15
CA PRO A 96 -1.71 -11.18 12.31
C PRO A 96 -1.01 -11.56 11.01
N GLY A 97 -1.63 -12.42 10.19
CA GLY A 97 -1.08 -12.79 8.89
C GLY A 97 -1.10 -11.66 7.87
N LEU A 98 -2.12 -10.78 7.91
CA LEU A 98 -2.17 -9.57 7.09
C LEU A 98 -1.02 -8.62 7.46
N ALA A 99 -0.82 -8.35 8.76
CA ALA A 99 0.28 -7.52 9.24
C ALA A 99 1.65 -8.10 8.83
N ALA A 100 1.86 -9.41 9.04
CA ALA A 100 3.10 -10.08 8.66
C ALA A 100 3.37 -9.99 7.13
N LEU A 101 2.33 -10.13 6.31
CA LEU A 101 2.44 -10.00 4.86
C LEU A 101 2.83 -8.58 4.44
N LEU A 102 2.25 -7.56 5.06
CA LEU A 102 2.59 -6.16 4.79
C LEU A 102 4.05 -5.85 5.18
N HIS A 103 4.49 -6.30 6.35
CA HIS A 103 5.89 -6.16 6.80
C HIS A 103 6.87 -6.88 5.87
N GLU A 104 6.51 -8.05 5.34
CA GLU A 104 7.33 -8.75 4.34
C GLU A 104 7.49 -7.90 3.06
N TRP A 105 6.39 -7.35 2.56
CA TRP A 105 6.41 -6.52 1.35
C TRP A 105 7.20 -5.23 1.55
N GLU A 106 7.06 -4.60 2.72
CA GLU A 106 7.85 -3.44 3.11
C GLU A 106 9.35 -3.79 3.13
N ALA A 107 9.74 -4.86 3.82
CA ALA A 107 11.14 -5.29 3.90
C ALA A 107 11.74 -5.62 2.52
N ILE A 108 10.98 -6.25 1.62
CA ILE A 108 11.40 -6.48 0.23
C ILE A 108 11.62 -5.16 -0.50
N THR A 109 10.72 -4.20 -0.32
CA THR A 109 10.77 -2.88 -0.98
C THR A 109 11.99 -2.08 -0.50
N VAL A 110 12.20 -2.01 0.81
CA VAL A 110 13.35 -1.36 1.45
C VAL A 110 14.67 -1.95 0.92
N ARG A 111 14.73 -3.29 0.80
CA ARG A 111 15.90 -3.99 0.24
C ARG A 111 16.14 -3.65 -1.23
N ASN A 112 15.09 -3.66 -2.04
CA ASN A 112 15.20 -3.36 -3.47
C ASN A 112 15.62 -1.91 -3.72
N LEU A 113 15.17 -0.98 -2.87
CA LEU A 113 15.53 0.44 -2.90
C LEU A 113 16.89 0.75 -2.25
N LYS A 114 17.50 -0.22 -1.56
CA LYS A 114 18.80 -0.09 -0.86
C LYS A 114 18.80 1.00 0.22
N ILE A 115 17.66 1.15 0.92
CA ILE A 115 17.45 2.16 1.95
C ILE A 115 17.41 1.56 3.36
N GLU A 116 17.84 0.31 3.54
CA GLU A 116 17.79 -0.42 4.82
C GLU A 116 18.47 0.34 5.96
N ARG A 117 19.50 1.13 5.66
CA ARG A 117 20.24 1.92 6.65
C ARG A 117 19.48 3.16 7.16
N LEU A 118 18.43 3.56 6.46
CA LEU A 118 17.62 4.75 6.73
C LEU A 118 16.21 4.39 7.18
N TRP A 119 15.90 3.10 7.25
CA TRP A 119 14.57 2.60 7.52
C TRP A 119 14.52 1.88 8.87
N GLU A 120 13.46 2.16 9.61
CA GLU A 120 13.10 1.47 10.85
C GLU A 120 11.65 0.97 10.66
N PRO A 121 11.36 -0.33 10.86
CA PRO A 121 10.00 -0.83 10.76
C PRO A 121 9.10 -0.16 11.78
N THR A 122 7.93 0.29 11.32
CA THR A 122 6.89 0.90 12.16
C THR A 122 5.62 0.09 12.08
N PRO A 123 4.85 -0.04 13.18
CA PRO A 123 3.59 -0.78 13.14
C PRO A 123 2.60 -0.11 12.19
N PHE A 124 1.88 -0.92 11.42
CA PHE A 124 0.72 -0.49 10.66
C PHE A 124 -0.46 -0.21 11.61
N PRO A 125 -1.36 0.74 11.28
CA PRO A 125 -2.57 0.98 12.09
C PRO A 125 -3.40 -0.28 12.36
N LEU A 126 -3.48 -1.21 11.41
CA LEU A 126 -4.08 -2.55 11.58
C LEU A 126 -3.58 -3.29 12.84
N GLU A 127 -2.32 -3.12 13.22
CA GLU A 127 -1.69 -3.79 14.37
C GLU A 127 -2.05 -3.12 15.71
N LEU A 128 -2.55 -1.89 15.67
CA LEU A 128 -2.87 -1.09 16.85
C LEU A 128 -4.36 -1.21 17.24
N GLU A 129 -5.22 -1.61 16.31
CA GLU A 129 -6.64 -1.85 16.52
C GLU A 129 -6.89 -3.29 17.02
N ALA A 130 -6.65 -3.50 18.32
CA ALA A 130 -6.93 -4.76 19.04
C ALA A 130 -8.22 -4.69 19.86
#